data_AF-A0A956P2B9-F1
#
_entry.id   AF-A0A956P2B9-F1
#
_cell.length_a   1.000
_cell.length_b   1.000
_cell.length_c   1.000
_cell.angle_alpha   90.00
_cell.angle_beta   90.00
_cell.angle_gamma   90.00
#
_symmetry.space_group_name_H-M   'P 1'
#
loop_
_entity.id
_entity.type
_entity.pdbx_description
1 polymer ?
#
loop_
_entity_poly.entity_id
_entity_poly.type
_entity_poly.pdbx_seq_one_letter_code
_entity_poly.pdbx_strand_id
1 'polypeptide(L)' 'DIRRLAGRGATAAEIVEALMVEDVQAACDAFGPLYESTGNGDGTVSIEVAPTLAHDTDATIAEAERLHA' A
#
# COMPACT_ATOMS: atom_id res chain seq x y z
N ASP A 1 12.82 -9.87 -3.20
CA ASP A 1 13.04 -8.57 -2.51
C ASP A 1 13.33 -8.65 -1.03
N ILE A 2 12.71 -9.56 -0.27
CA ILE A 2 12.97 -9.76 1.17
C ILE A 2 14.47 -9.85 1.51
N ARG A 3 15.22 -10.77 0.88
CA ARG A 3 16.67 -10.93 1.15
C ARG A 3 17.48 -9.67 0.81
N ARG A 4 17.08 -8.96 -0.25
CA ARG A 4 17.74 -7.73 -0.72
C ARG A 4 17.55 -6.60 0.29
N LEU A 5 16.33 -6.39 0.77
CA LEU A 5 15.99 -5.33 1.72
C LEU A 5 16.52 -5.66 3.13
N ALA A 6 16.40 -6.92 3.57
CA ALA A 6 17.01 -7.38 4.82
C ALA A 6 18.54 -7.20 4.82
N GLY A 7 19.19 -7.49 3.68
CA GLY A 7 20.62 -7.23 3.50
C GLY A 7 21.02 -5.76 3.56
N ARG A 8 20.06 -4.83 3.46
CA ARG A 8 20.26 -3.38 3.64
C ARG A 8 19.91 -2.89 5.05
N GLY A 9 19.57 -3.80 5.96
CA GLY A 9 19.22 -3.47 7.34
C GLY A 9 17.76 -3.02 7.55
N ALA A 10 16.89 -3.17 6.55
CA ALA A 10 15.48 -2.88 6.71
C ALA A 10 14.83 -3.82 7.73
N THR A 11 13.97 -3.27 8.56
CA THR A 11 13.12 -3.99 9.51
C THR A 11 12.07 -4.81 8.76
N ALA A 12 11.47 -5.79 9.44
CA ALA A 12 10.41 -6.59 8.85
C ALA A 12 9.20 -5.73 8.40
N ALA A 13 8.87 -4.68 9.16
CA ALA A 13 7.78 -3.76 8.82
C ALA A 13 8.08 -2.98 7.53
N GLU A 14 9.27 -2.40 7.41
CA GLU A 14 9.69 -1.69 6.19
C GLU A 14 9.74 -2.61 4.97
N ILE A 15 10.16 -3.87 5.15
CA ILE A 15 10.18 -4.86 4.06
C ILE A 15 8.76 -5.18 3.60
N VAL A 16 7.85 -5.44 4.53
CA VAL A 16 6.46 -5.79 4.22
C VAL A 16 5.77 -4.62 3.54
N GLU A 17 5.92 -3.41 4.07
CA GLU A 17 5.33 -2.22 3.48
C GLU A 17 5.85 -1.97 2.05
N ALA A 18 7.18 -2.02 1.85
CA ALA A 18 7.75 -1.81 0.53
C ALA A 18 7.21 -2.81 -0.51
N LEU A 19 7.01 -4.07 -0.10
CA LEU A 19 6.44 -5.09 -0.97
C LEU A 19 4.94 -4.87 -1.21
N MET A 20 4.18 -4.52 -0.17
CA MET A 20 2.76 -4.20 -0.30
C MET A 20 2.52 -3.03 -1.26
N VAL A 21 3.33 -1.97 -1.17
CA VAL A 21 3.24 -0.81 -2.07
C VAL A 21 3.56 -1.22 -3.51
N GLU A 22 4.64 -1.98 -3.73
CA GLU A 22 5.01 -2.48 -5.06
C GLU A 22 3.90 -3.34 -5.69
N ASP A 23 3.34 -4.28 -4.91
CA ASP A 23 2.27 -5.17 -5.37
C ASP A 23 0.96 -4.42 -5.65
N VAL A 24 0.58 -3.46 -4.79
CA VAL A 24 -0.63 -2.63 -4.98
C VAL A 24 -0.48 -1.72 -6.19
N GLN A 25 0.68 -1.10 -6.42
CA GLN A 25 0.93 -0.29 -7.61
C GLN A 25 0.82 -1.12 -8.89
N ALA A 26 1.43 -2.31 -8.92
CA ALA A 26 1.31 -3.21 -10.06
C ALA A 26 -0.13 -3.66 -10.30
N ALA A 27 -0.92 -3.88 -9.24
CA ALA A 27 -2.33 -4.17 -9.35
C ALA A 27 -3.14 -2.97 -9.87
N CYS A 28 -2.85 -1.75 -9.40
CA CYS A 28 -3.46 -0.52 -9.92
C CYS A 28 -3.20 -0.36 -11.43
N ASP A 29 -1.98 -0.60 -11.89
CA ASP A 29 -1.64 -0.58 -13.31
C ASP A 29 -2.44 -1.62 -14.12
N ALA A 30 -2.62 -2.82 -13.56
CA ALA A 30 -3.37 -3.90 -14.19
C ALA A 30 -4.88 -3.62 -14.26
N PHE A 31 -5.46 -3.00 -13.21
CA PHE A 31 -6.89 -2.70 -13.11
C PHE A 31 -7.27 -1.32 -13.66
N GLY A 32 -6.31 -0.44 -13.97
CA GLY A 32 -6.52 0.90 -14.51
C GLY A 32 -7.53 0.96 -15.67
N PRO A 33 -7.45 0.09 -16.69
CA PRO A 33 -8.43 0.08 -17.78
C PRO A 33 -9.86 -0.19 -17.32
N LEU A 34 -10.05 -1.07 -16.32
CA LEU A 34 -11.37 -1.36 -15.75
C LEU A 34 -11.87 -0.15 -14.95
N TYR A 35 -11.01 0.44 -14.13
CA TYR A 35 -11.29 1.65 -13.36
C TYR A 35 -11.79 2.80 -14.24
N GLU A 36 -11.08 3.07 -15.34
CA GLU A 36 -11.49 4.09 -16.31
C GLU A 36 -12.81 3.72 -17.02
N SER A 37 -12.95 2.47 -17.49
CA SER A 37 -14.12 2.03 -18.27
C SER A 37 -15.43 2.03 -17.47
N THR A 38 -15.35 1.89 -16.15
CA THR A 38 -16.50 1.86 -15.24
C THR A 38 -16.83 3.23 -14.66
N GLY A 39 -16.12 4.29 -15.05
CA GLY A 39 -16.27 5.61 -14.45
C GLY A 39 -15.91 5.61 -12.96
N ASN A 40 -14.83 4.90 -12.62
CA ASN A 40 -14.28 4.75 -11.27
C ASN A 40 -15.14 3.89 -10.32
N GLY A 41 -16.06 3.06 -10.86
CA GLY A 41 -16.97 2.21 -10.08
C GLY A 41 -16.38 0.85 -9.67
N ASP A 42 -15.47 0.31 -10.47
CA ASP A 42 -14.75 -0.95 -10.23
C ASP A 42 -13.24 -0.76 -10.49
N GLY A 43 -12.41 -1.79 -10.29
CA GLY A 43 -10.98 -1.73 -10.61
C GLY A 43 -10.13 -0.96 -9.59
N THR A 44 -10.65 -0.69 -8.41
CA THR A 44 -9.88 -0.15 -7.28
C THR A 44 -9.03 -1.24 -6.64
N VAL A 45 -7.91 -0.82 -6.03
CA VAL A 45 -7.05 -1.69 -5.23
C VAL A 45 -6.87 -1.04 -3.87
N SER A 46 -7.16 -1.79 -2.81
CA SER A 46 -7.03 -1.30 -1.44
C SER A 46 -5.68 -1.64 -0.84
N ILE A 47 -5.12 -0.69 -0.08
CA ILE A 47 -3.98 -0.90 0.81
C ILE A 47 -4.38 -0.50 2.22
N GLU A 48 -3.99 -1.30 3.20
CA GLU A 48 -4.35 -1.10 4.60
C GLU A 48 -3.21 -0.41 5.36
N VAL A 49 -3.56 0.46 6.31
CA VAL A 49 -2.61 1.00 7.29
C VAL A 49 -2.19 -0.07 8.30
N ALA A 50 -1.14 0.21 9.07
CA ALA A 50 -0.68 -0.71 10.11
C ALA A 50 -1.79 -0.98 11.17
N PRO A 51 -2.09 -2.25 11.50
CA PRO A 51 -3.17 -2.59 12.43
C PRO A 51 -2.94 -2.09 13.86
N THR A 52 -1.69 -1.78 14.22
CA THR A 52 -1.33 -1.16 15.50
C THR A 52 -1.90 0.26 15.65
N LEU A 53 -2.30 0.89 14.55
CA LEU A 53 -2.89 2.23 14.55
C LEU A 53 -4.41 2.21 14.68
N ALA A 54 -5.06 1.04 14.71
CA ALA A 54 -6.53 0.90 14.67
C ALA A 54 -7.29 1.66 15.78
N HIS A 55 -6.62 2.06 16.85
CA HIS A 55 -7.20 2.82 17.97
C HIS A 55 -6.61 4.23 18.13
N ASP A 56 -5.81 4.67 17.17
CA ASP A 56 -5.21 6.00 17.10
C ASP A 56 -5.66 6.68 15.79
N THR A 57 -6.66 7.55 15.91
CA THR A 57 -7.27 8.25 14.79
C THR A 57 -6.26 9.11 14.03
N ASP A 58 -5.46 9.90 14.76
CA ASP A 58 -4.55 10.87 14.16
C ASP A 58 -3.41 10.15 13.44
N ALA A 59 -2.86 9.09 14.06
CA ALA A 59 -1.83 8.28 13.43
C ALA A 59 -2.36 7.50 12.22
N THR A 60 -3.61 7.00 12.27
CA THR A 60 -4.26 6.32 11.14
C THR A 60 -4.42 7.27 9.95
N ILE A 61 -4.86 8.51 10.19
CA ILE A 61 -5.02 9.53 9.14
C ILE A 61 -3.65 9.85 8.51
N ALA A 62 -2.64 10.13 9.34
CA ALA A 62 -1.31 10.47 8.86
C ALA A 62 -0.68 9.36 8.00
N GLU A 63 -0.89 8.10 8.40
CA GLU A 63 -0.39 6.96 7.64
C GLU A 63 -1.14 6.74 6.32
N ALA A 64 -2.47 6.92 6.32
CA ALA A 64 -3.27 6.85 5.11
C ALA A 64 -2.86 7.93 4.09
N GLU A 65 -2.61 9.16 4.55
CA GLU A 65 -2.11 10.24 3.70
C GLU A 65 -0.72 9.92 3.14
N ARG A 66 0.17 9.34 3.94
CA ARG A 66 1.53 8.96 3.51
C ARG A 66 1.51 7.83 2.47
N LEU A 67 0.64 6.83 2.63
CA LEU A 67 0.50 5.73 1.68
C LEU A 67 -0.14 6.17 0.36
N HIS A 68 -0.97 7.22 0.38
CA HIS A 68 -1.62 7.76 -0.82
C HIS A 68 -0.74 8.68 -1.67
N ALA A 69 0.23 9.36 -1.05
CA ALA A 69 1.08 10.40 -1.69
C ALA A 69 2.03 9.86 -2.76
#